data_AF-A0A4R4Y080-F1
#
_entry.id   AF-A0A4R4Y080-F1
#
_cell.length_a   1.000
_cell.length_b   1.000
_cell.length_c   1.000
_cell.angle_alpha   90.00
_cell.angle_beta   90.00
_cell.angle_gamma   90.00
#
_symmetry.space_group_name_H-M   'P 1'
#
loop_
_entity.id
_entity.type
_entity.pdbx_description
1 polymer ?
#
loop_
_entity_poly.entity_id
_entity_poly.type
_entity_poly.pdbx_seq_one_letter_code
_entity_poly.pdbx_strand_id
1 'polypeptide(L)'
;MLKRYRMTTAITGILGGALLITGCGAATALQPSPAPERGAVNAGPASGGGGGDIGTSNCSEADFLISATPVEGEPGSFIVSYGNQSDKTCTINGGVPNLQGLDMSGSPIEELPVEEVRLPDAPEEFTLQPGESAYAGIGMILADSNDPNANVLTGFQSSLPDMSEAQPVNVVGDGEMRFAAKHLRVSSLVSTPEELG
;
A
#
# COMPACT_ATOMS: atom_id res chain seq x y z
N MET A 1 32.25 -38.54 -21.94
CA MET A 1 31.97 -38.23 -23.36
C MET A 1 30.89 -37.16 -23.41
N LEU A 2 31.21 -36.04 -24.06
CA LEU A 2 30.43 -34.81 -24.14
C LEU A 2 29.23 -34.98 -25.10
N LYS A 3 28.08 -34.37 -24.78
CA LYS A 3 27.19 -33.79 -25.79
C LYS A 3 26.46 -32.57 -25.20
N ARG A 4 27.08 -31.41 -25.43
CA ARG A 4 26.49 -30.08 -25.24
C ARG A 4 25.63 -29.78 -26.46
N TYR A 5 24.36 -29.44 -26.28
CA TYR A 5 23.56 -28.80 -27.32
C TYR A 5 23.49 -27.31 -27.02
N ARG A 6 24.34 -26.54 -27.71
CA ARG A 6 24.19 -25.10 -27.86
C ARG A 6 23.29 -24.88 -29.07
N MET A 7 22.11 -24.29 -28.91
CA MET A 7 21.38 -23.69 -30.02
C MET A 7 21.60 -22.19 -29.98
N THR A 8 22.32 -21.73 -30.99
CA THR A 8 22.56 -20.33 -31.32
C THR A 8 21.70 -20.07 -32.55
N THR A 9 20.70 -19.21 -32.45
CA THR A 9 19.98 -18.71 -33.63
C THR A 9 19.95 -17.19 -33.56
N ALA A 10 20.34 -16.57 -34.66
CA ALA A 10 20.71 -15.18 -34.81
C ALA A 10 19.85 -14.52 -35.91
N ILE A 11 19.48 -13.26 -35.68
CA ILE A 11 19.26 -12.14 -36.64
C ILE A 11 18.07 -12.30 -37.61
N THR A 12 17.09 -11.37 -37.70
CA THR A 12 17.00 -10.08 -38.45
C THR A 12 15.63 -9.46 -38.05
N GLY A 13 15.39 -8.19 -37.73
CA GLY A 13 15.71 -6.93 -38.42
C GLY A 13 14.59 -6.54 -39.41
N ILE A 14 13.77 -5.51 -39.10
CA ILE A 14 13.01 -4.57 -39.98
C ILE A 14 12.37 -3.52 -39.03
N LEU A 15 12.85 -2.27 -38.95
CA LEU A 15 12.55 -1.08 -39.78
C LEU A 15 11.07 -0.64 -39.82
N GLY A 16 10.80 0.50 -39.18
CA GLY A 16 10.01 1.58 -39.79
C GLY A 16 8.64 1.89 -39.18
N GLY A 17 8.45 3.16 -38.81
CA GLY A 17 7.11 3.78 -38.83
C GLY A 17 6.77 4.69 -37.66
N ALA A 18 7.41 5.87 -37.56
CA ALA A 18 6.85 6.99 -36.80
C ALA A 18 5.81 7.71 -37.68
N LEU A 19 4.55 7.76 -37.23
CA LEU A 19 3.52 8.63 -37.80
C LEU A 19 3.14 9.69 -36.77
N LEU A 20 3.68 10.90 -36.97
CA LEU A 20 3.22 12.13 -36.35
C LEU A 20 1.91 12.54 -37.01
N ILE A 21 0.80 12.54 -36.27
CA ILE A 21 -0.45 13.16 -36.72
C ILE A 21 -0.43 14.62 -36.25
N THR A 22 0.12 15.49 -37.08
CA THR A 22 -0.10 16.94 -37.05
C THR A 22 -1.37 17.26 -37.81
N GLY A 23 -2.46 17.51 -37.10
CA GLY A 23 -3.69 18.10 -37.64
C GLY A 23 -3.70 19.61 -37.39
N CYS A 24 -3.40 20.39 -38.42
CA CYS A 24 -3.52 21.84 -38.45
C CYS A 24 -4.85 22.19 -39.14
N GLY A 25 -5.72 22.99 -38.52
CA GLY A 25 -7.03 23.29 -39.09
C GLY A 25 -7.75 24.47 -38.42
N ALA A 26 -7.41 25.67 -38.89
CA ALA A 26 -8.21 26.90 -38.97
C ALA A 26 -8.75 27.58 -37.70
N ALA A 27 -8.29 28.83 -37.54
CA ALA A 27 -8.73 29.83 -36.58
C ALA A 27 -10.16 30.34 -36.85
N THR A 28 -10.87 30.68 -35.77
CA THR A 28 -11.90 31.72 -35.77
C THR A 28 -11.62 32.66 -34.61
N ALA A 29 -11.37 33.91 -34.94
CA ALA A 29 -11.19 35.01 -34.01
C ALA A 29 -12.56 35.59 -33.63
N LEU A 30 -12.80 35.80 -32.33
CA LEU A 30 -13.75 36.80 -31.82
C LEU A 30 -13.13 37.53 -30.62
N GLN A 31 -13.43 38.82 -30.57
CA GLN A 31 -12.71 39.94 -29.96
C GLN A 31 -12.85 40.09 -28.42
N PRO A 32 -12.02 40.95 -27.78
CA PRO A 32 -12.01 41.22 -26.33
C PRO A 32 -12.79 42.49 -25.92
N SER A 33 -13.33 42.51 -24.69
CA SER A 33 -13.49 43.69 -23.76
C SER A 33 -14.63 43.48 -22.73
N PRO A 34 -14.72 44.25 -21.64
CA PRO A 34 -13.71 44.82 -20.75
C PRO A 34 -14.02 44.54 -19.24
N ALA A 35 -13.09 44.90 -18.34
CA ALA A 35 -13.28 44.90 -16.89
C ALA A 35 -14.23 46.03 -16.40
N PRO A 36 -14.67 45.95 -15.13
CA PRO A 36 -14.60 47.13 -14.27
C PRO A 36 -13.90 46.85 -12.92
N GLU A 37 -13.24 47.91 -12.44
CA GLU A 37 -12.40 48.01 -11.25
C GLU A 37 -13.17 48.16 -9.91
N ARG A 38 -12.45 47.78 -8.84
CA ARG A 38 -12.42 48.32 -7.45
C ARG A 38 -13.47 47.89 -6.41
N GLY A 39 -12.93 47.15 -5.43
CA GLY A 39 -13.37 47.14 -4.03
C GLY A 39 -12.33 46.40 -3.17
N ALA A 40 -11.35 47.14 -2.64
CA ALA A 40 -10.37 46.61 -1.69
C ALA A 40 -10.99 46.49 -0.29
N VAL A 41 -10.88 45.33 0.37
CA VAL A 41 -10.74 45.17 1.83
C VAL A 41 -10.35 43.73 2.20
N ASN A 42 -9.17 43.59 2.83
CA ASN A 42 -8.77 42.56 3.82
C ASN A 42 -9.01 41.07 3.51
N ALA A 43 -8.04 40.41 2.87
CA ALA A 43 -7.81 38.99 3.06
C ALA A 43 -6.98 38.79 4.33
N GLY A 44 -7.66 38.59 5.47
CA GLY A 44 -7.05 38.10 6.69
C GLY A 44 -6.55 36.66 6.52
N PRO A 45 -5.63 36.18 7.37
CA PRO A 45 -5.19 34.80 7.34
C PRO A 45 -6.38 33.91 7.66
N ALA A 46 -6.74 33.01 6.75
CA ALA A 46 -7.72 31.97 7.02
C ALA A 46 -7.08 30.92 7.93
N SER A 47 -7.12 31.18 9.23
CA SER A 47 -7.06 30.17 10.26
C SER A 47 -8.45 29.59 10.49
N GLY A 48 -8.62 28.26 10.38
CA GLY A 48 -9.69 27.56 11.09
C GLY A 48 -10.32 26.35 10.39
N GLY A 49 -10.08 25.17 10.96
CA GLY A 49 -10.86 23.93 10.79
C GLY A 49 -9.97 22.76 10.38
N GLY A 50 -9.29 22.00 11.25
CA GLY A 50 -9.71 21.56 12.59
C GLY A 50 -10.26 20.14 12.49
N GLY A 51 -9.38 19.16 12.26
CA GLY A 51 -9.70 17.74 12.12
C GLY A 51 -8.48 16.86 12.40
N GLY A 52 -8.10 16.81 13.68
CA GLY A 52 -7.32 15.72 14.31
C GLY A 52 -6.04 15.25 13.62
N ASP A 53 -4.94 15.99 13.79
CA ASP A 53 -3.60 15.40 13.68
C ASP A 53 -3.39 14.46 14.86
N ILE A 54 -3.67 13.17 14.67
CA ILE A 54 -3.03 12.11 15.46
C ILE A 54 -2.07 11.37 14.53
N GLY A 55 -1.06 12.09 14.05
CA GLY A 55 0.09 11.45 13.43
C GLY A 55 1.27 12.39 13.23
N THR A 56 2.47 11.86 13.45
CA THR A 56 3.72 12.54 13.11
C THR A 56 3.94 12.54 11.59
N SER A 57 3.11 11.81 10.84
CA SER A 57 3.20 11.74 9.40
C SER A 57 2.81 13.00 8.66
N ASN A 58 3.70 13.39 7.75
CA ASN A 58 3.49 14.42 6.74
C ASN A 58 2.87 13.86 5.44
N CYS A 59 2.48 12.58 5.43
CA CYS A 59 1.87 11.86 4.32
C CYS A 59 0.50 11.29 4.73
N SER A 60 -0.37 11.12 3.75
CA SER A 60 -1.66 10.45 3.90
C SER A 60 -1.52 8.96 3.62
N GLU A 61 -2.49 8.15 4.04
CA GLU A 61 -2.44 6.71 3.74
C GLU A 61 -2.42 6.49 2.21
N ALA A 62 -3.11 7.32 1.44
CA ALA A 62 -3.18 7.24 -0.03
C ALA A 62 -1.82 7.39 -0.74
N ASP A 63 -0.80 7.87 -0.02
CA ASP A 63 0.58 7.97 -0.51
C ASP A 63 1.33 6.63 -0.44
N PHE A 64 0.74 5.59 0.16
CA PHE A 64 1.36 4.29 0.34
C PHE A 64 0.68 3.21 -0.49
N LEU A 65 1.49 2.31 -1.06
CA LEU A 65 1.00 1.04 -1.58
C LEU A 65 1.26 -0.06 -0.55
N ILE A 66 0.17 -0.70 -0.12
CA ILE A 66 0.23 -1.82 0.82
C ILE A 66 0.14 -3.13 0.05
N SER A 67 1.15 -3.98 0.19
CA SER A 67 1.18 -5.31 -0.45
C SER A 67 1.58 -6.37 0.57
N ALA A 68 1.00 -7.57 0.46
CA ALA A 68 1.34 -8.71 1.30
C ALA A 68 1.91 -9.85 0.46
N THR A 69 3.10 -10.32 0.81
CA THR A 69 3.75 -11.45 0.14
C THR A 69 3.69 -12.68 1.06
N PRO A 70 3.15 -13.83 0.62
CA PRO A 70 3.17 -15.06 1.41
C PRO A 70 4.60 -15.51 1.74
N VAL A 71 4.82 -16.02 2.95
CA VAL A 71 6.09 -16.63 3.34
C VAL A 71 6.13 -18.07 2.84
N GLU A 72 7.18 -18.42 2.09
CA GLU A 72 7.33 -19.76 1.52
C GLU A 72 7.46 -20.81 2.64
N GLY A 73 6.67 -21.89 2.53
CA GLY A 73 6.69 -22.98 3.52
C GLY A 73 5.86 -22.73 4.78
N GLU A 74 5.27 -21.55 4.94
CA GLU A 74 4.50 -21.16 6.12
C GLU A 74 3.07 -20.70 5.76
N PRO A 75 2.10 -21.64 5.70
CA PRO A 75 0.72 -21.29 5.41
C PRO A 75 0.14 -20.34 6.47
N GLY A 76 -0.43 -19.22 6.00
CA GLY A 76 -0.99 -18.22 6.90
C GLY A 76 -0.01 -17.13 7.35
N SER A 77 1.26 -17.19 6.93
CA SER A 77 2.27 -16.16 7.19
C SER A 77 2.48 -15.26 5.98
N PHE A 78 2.56 -13.94 6.21
CA PHE A 78 2.77 -12.92 5.18
C PHE A 78 3.73 -11.84 5.65
N ILE A 79 4.50 -11.29 4.73
CA ILE A 79 5.25 -10.05 4.90
C ILE A 79 4.47 -8.94 4.21
N VAL A 80 4.05 -7.94 4.96
CA VAL A 80 3.38 -6.73 4.46
C VAL A 80 4.41 -5.64 4.24
N SER A 81 4.40 -5.02 3.07
CA SER A 81 5.18 -3.83 2.76
C SER A 81 4.28 -2.61 2.64
N TYR A 82 4.67 -1.51 3.27
CA TYR A 82 4.07 -0.17 3.14
C TYR A 82 5.03 0.69 2.33
N GLY A 83 4.85 0.73 1.02
CA GLY A 83 5.75 1.42 0.10
C GLY A 83 5.34 2.86 -0.15
N ASN A 84 6.22 3.82 0.14
CA ASN A 84 5.99 5.24 -0.16
C ASN A 84 5.98 5.46 -1.68
N GLN A 85 4.81 5.77 -2.24
CA GLN A 85 4.62 6.07 -3.67
C GLN A 85 4.57 7.57 -3.97
N SER A 86 4.67 8.42 -2.95
CA SER A 86 4.73 9.87 -3.15
C SER A 86 6.08 10.31 -3.70
N ASP A 87 6.15 11.59 -4.09
CA ASP A 87 7.38 12.25 -4.54
C ASP A 87 8.18 12.92 -3.40
N LYS A 88 7.76 12.72 -2.15
CA LYS A 88 8.36 13.30 -0.94
C LYS A 88 8.74 12.22 0.08
N THR A 89 9.62 12.60 0.99
CA THR A 89 9.93 11.80 2.16
C THR A 89 8.76 11.80 3.13
N CYS A 90 8.32 10.62 3.57
CA CYS A 90 7.28 10.43 4.57
C CYS A 90 7.88 10.02 5.91
N THR A 91 7.45 10.66 6.99
CA THR A 91 7.72 10.19 8.35
C THR A 91 6.50 9.40 8.81
N ILE A 92 6.64 8.22 9.42
CA ILE A 92 5.50 7.40 9.88
C ILE A 92 5.78 6.79 11.25
N ASN A 93 4.75 6.50 12.04
CA ASN A 93 4.92 5.83 13.32
C ASN A 93 5.31 4.35 13.14
N GLY A 94 6.28 3.87 13.92
CA GLY A 94 6.79 2.51 13.82
C GLY A 94 6.09 1.42 14.64
N GLY A 95 4.90 1.75 15.18
CA GLY A 95 4.06 0.82 15.92
C GLY A 95 3.49 -0.33 15.08
N VAL A 96 2.50 -1.01 15.66
CA VAL A 96 1.77 -2.09 14.99
C VAL A 96 0.71 -1.46 14.08
N PRO A 97 0.69 -1.78 12.77
CA PRO A 97 -0.33 -1.25 11.87
C PRO A 97 -1.71 -1.79 12.22
N ASN A 98 -2.75 -1.01 11.91
CA ASN A 98 -4.13 -1.40 12.16
C ASN A 98 -4.60 -2.35 11.06
N LEU A 99 -4.40 -3.66 11.24
CA LEU A 99 -4.75 -4.67 10.25
C LEU A 99 -6.02 -5.43 10.62
N GLN A 100 -6.90 -5.61 9.64
CA GLN A 100 -8.12 -6.41 9.76
C GLN A 100 -8.22 -7.43 8.62
N GLY A 101 -8.71 -8.63 8.95
CA GLY A 101 -9.08 -9.62 7.95
C GLY A 101 -10.39 -9.25 7.24
N LEU A 102 -10.50 -9.58 5.96
CA LEU A 102 -11.70 -9.37 5.15
C LEU A 102 -12.41 -10.69 4.86
N ASP A 103 -13.74 -10.68 4.91
CA ASP A 103 -14.58 -11.81 4.50
C ASP A 103 -14.77 -11.89 2.97
N MET A 104 -15.52 -12.90 2.53
CA MET A 104 -15.82 -13.11 1.10
C MET A 104 -16.61 -11.98 0.43
N SER A 105 -17.22 -11.08 1.21
CA SER A 105 -17.88 -9.87 0.68
C SER A 105 -16.92 -8.68 0.55
N GLY A 106 -15.69 -8.82 1.04
CA GLY A 106 -14.71 -7.74 1.15
C GLY A 106 -14.92 -6.86 2.38
N SER A 107 -15.70 -7.30 3.37
CA SER A 107 -15.98 -6.54 4.59
C SER A 107 -15.03 -6.95 5.72
N PRO A 108 -14.63 -6.02 6.61
CA PRO A 108 -13.84 -6.35 7.80
C PRO A 108 -14.54 -7.35 8.72
N ILE A 109 -13.79 -8.30 9.24
CA ILE A 109 -14.26 -9.28 10.22
C ILE A 109 -13.97 -8.75 11.63
N GLU A 110 -14.90 -7.99 12.20
CA GLU A 110 -14.76 -7.35 13.52
C GLU A 110 -14.56 -8.35 14.68
N GLU A 111 -15.06 -9.59 14.51
CA GLU A 111 -14.97 -10.64 15.53
C GLU A 111 -13.64 -11.40 15.48
N LEU A 112 -12.83 -11.20 14.44
CA LEU A 112 -11.53 -11.86 14.30
C LEU A 112 -10.51 -11.15 15.20
N PRO A 113 -10.05 -11.77 16.30
CA PRO A 113 -9.15 -11.10 17.22
C PRO A 113 -7.76 -10.92 16.60
N VAL A 114 -7.11 -9.81 16.97
CA VAL A 114 -5.77 -9.43 16.52
C VAL A 114 -4.86 -9.30 17.75
N GLU A 115 -3.76 -10.07 17.76
CA GLU A 115 -2.66 -9.95 18.70
C GLU A 115 -1.58 -9.04 18.10
N GLU A 116 -1.36 -7.90 18.75
CA GLU A 116 -0.27 -6.98 18.43
C GLU A 116 1.07 -7.52 18.98
N VAL A 117 2.04 -7.73 18.10
CA VAL A 117 3.37 -8.22 18.46
C VAL A 117 4.40 -7.09 18.31
N ARG A 118 4.79 -6.47 19.43
CA ARG A 118 5.86 -5.46 19.40
C ARG A 118 7.22 -6.13 19.40
N LEU A 119 7.98 -5.90 18.34
CA LEU A 119 9.36 -6.36 18.24
C LEU A 119 10.25 -5.47 19.14
N PRO A 120 11.19 -6.06 19.90
CA PRO A 120 11.94 -5.35 20.94
C PRO A 120 12.83 -4.23 20.39
N ASP A 121 13.30 -4.37 19.15
CA ASP A 121 14.19 -3.41 18.49
C ASP A 121 13.48 -2.65 17.36
N ALA A 122 12.14 -2.70 17.30
CA ALA A 122 11.38 -1.93 16.32
C ALA A 122 11.57 -0.41 16.53
N PRO A 123 11.85 0.34 15.46
CA PRO A 123 11.87 1.81 15.51
C PRO A 123 10.55 2.38 16.01
N GLU A 124 10.60 3.47 16.78
CA GLU A 124 9.39 4.23 17.14
C GLU A 124 8.85 5.06 15.96
N GLU A 125 9.71 5.39 15.00
CA GLU A 125 9.42 6.22 13.84
C GLU A 125 10.28 5.78 12.66
N PHE A 126 9.72 5.88 11.46
CA PHE A 126 10.40 5.65 10.19
C PHE A 126 10.43 6.91 9.35
N THR A 127 11.50 7.09 8.59
CA THR A 127 11.57 8.05 7.49
C THR A 127 11.72 7.27 6.20
N LEU A 128 10.71 7.30 5.34
CA LEU A 128 10.67 6.60 4.07
C LEU A 128 10.82 7.59 2.92
N GLN A 129 11.91 7.49 2.17
CA GLN A 129 12.08 8.21 0.91
C GLN A 129 11.12 7.68 -0.16
N PRO A 130 10.89 8.42 -1.26
CA PRO A 130 10.16 7.91 -2.42
C PRO A 130 10.69 6.55 -2.88
N GLY A 131 9.81 5.54 -2.92
CA GLY A 131 10.13 4.17 -3.28
C GLY A 131 10.68 3.28 -2.16
N GLU A 132 10.91 3.81 -0.96
CA GLU A 132 11.26 2.99 0.22
C GLU A 132 10.02 2.39 0.87
N SER A 133 10.21 1.35 1.68
CA SER A 133 9.14 0.62 2.35
C SER A 133 9.47 0.35 3.81
N ALA A 134 8.44 0.33 4.64
CA ALA A 134 8.47 -0.32 5.95
C ALA A 134 7.74 -1.67 5.87
N TYR A 135 8.04 -2.59 6.79
CA TYR A 135 7.54 -3.96 6.75
C TYR A 135 6.89 -4.38 8.06
N ALA A 136 5.84 -5.20 7.99
CA ALA A 136 5.25 -5.87 9.14
C ALA A 136 4.97 -7.34 8.80
N GLY A 137 5.05 -8.23 9.79
CA GLY A 137 4.64 -9.61 9.67
C GLY A 137 3.15 -9.77 9.99
N ILE A 138 2.44 -10.57 9.20
CA ILE A 138 1.14 -11.15 9.57
C ILE A 138 1.33 -12.65 9.77
N GLY A 139 0.86 -13.16 10.91
CA GLY A 139 0.71 -14.60 11.14
C GLY A 139 -0.73 -14.95 11.45
N MET A 140 -1.29 -15.94 10.77
CA MET A 140 -2.62 -16.47 11.08
C MET A 140 -2.54 -17.67 12.00
N ILE A 141 -3.32 -17.67 13.08
CA ILE A 141 -3.63 -18.91 13.78
C ILE A 141 -4.79 -19.56 13.04
N LEU A 142 -4.47 -20.59 12.25
CA LEU A 142 -5.46 -21.32 11.46
C LEU A 142 -6.44 -22.06 12.38
N ALA A 143 -7.69 -22.13 11.94
CA ALA A 143 -8.76 -22.83 12.62
C ALA A 143 -8.80 -24.31 12.19
N ASP A 144 -9.15 -25.18 13.14
CA ASP A 144 -9.49 -26.56 12.84
C ASP A 144 -10.87 -26.62 12.15
N SER A 145 -11.14 -27.69 11.39
CA SER A 145 -12.38 -27.81 10.58
C SER A 145 -13.69 -27.74 11.38
N ASN A 146 -13.64 -27.88 12.71
CA ASN A 146 -14.81 -27.84 13.58
C ASN A 146 -14.75 -26.68 14.60
N ASP A 147 -13.83 -25.72 14.44
CA ASP A 147 -13.73 -24.58 15.35
C ASP A 147 -14.91 -23.62 15.09
N PRO A 148 -15.79 -23.38 16.08
CA PRO A 148 -16.93 -22.48 15.91
C PRO A 148 -16.52 -21.01 15.76
N ASN A 149 -15.26 -20.66 16.04
CA ASN A 149 -14.72 -19.31 15.89
C ASN A 149 -13.92 -19.16 14.59
N ALA A 150 -14.01 -20.14 13.69
CA ALA A 150 -13.35 -20.07 12.39
C ALA A 150 -13.99 -18.97 11.52
N ASN A 151 -13.16 -18.04 11.09
CA ASN A 151 -13.52 -17.01 10.13
C ASN A 151 -12.77 -17.28 8.81
N VAL A 152 -13.48 -17.21 7.67
CA VAL A 152 -12.87 -17.39 6.36
C VAL A 152 -12.40 -16.03 5.84
N LEU A 153 -11.09 -15.82 5.82
CA LEU A 153 -10.46 -14.63 5.27
C LEU A 153 -10.23 -14.80 3.78
N THR A 154 -10.49 -13.73 3.02
CA THR A 154 -10.14 -13.61 1.60
C THR A 154 -9.26 -12.41 1.26
N GLY A 155 -8.95 -11.58 2.24
CA GLY A 155 -8.14 -10.39 2.06
C GLY A 155 -7.73 -9.77 3.40
N PHE A 156 -6.99 -8.68 3.31
CA PHE A 156 -6.73 -7.80 4.44
C PHE A 156 -7.01 -6.36 4.04
N GLN A 157 -7.32 -5.55 5.03
CA GLN A 157 -7.14 -4.11 4.96
C GLN A 157 -6.21 -3.67 6.08
N SER A 158 -5.50 -2.57 5.85
CA SER A 158 -4.56 -2.03 6.84
C SER A 158 -4.50 -0.52 6.79
N SER A 159 -4.21 0.11 7.93
CA SER A 159 -3.69 1.48 7.99
C SER A 159 -2.42 1.55 8.80
N LEU A 160 -1.60 2.56 8.54
CA LEU A 160 -0.45 2.87 9.39
C LEU A 160 -0.91 3.29 10.81
N PRO A 161 -0.09 3.10 11.85
CA PRO A 161 -0.51 3.31 13.24
C PRO A 161 -1.02 4.72 13.55
N ASP A 162 -0.52 5.72 12.82
CA ASP A 162 -0.85 7.13 12.97
C ASP A 162 -1.83 7.65 11.90
N MET A 163 -2.53 6.73 11.23
CA MET A 163 -3.48 7.02 10.17
C MET A 163 -4.78 6.25 10.37
N SER A 164 -5.90 6.91 10.09
CA SER A 164 -7.23 6.34 10.32
C SER A 164 -7.88 5.72 9.08
N GLU A 165 -7.34 5.97 7.89
CA GLU A 165 -7.92 5.49 6.65
C GLU A 165 -7.33 4.12 6.32
N ALA A 166 -8.13 3.06 6.42
CA ALA A 166 -7.70 1.71 6.03
C ALA A 166 -7.76 1.54 4.52
N GLN A 167 -6.76 0.85 3.97
CA GLN A 167 -6.66 0.50 2.56
C GLN A 167 -6.63 -0.99 2.34
N PRO A 168 -7.15 -1.48 1.19
CA PRO A 168 -7.01 -2.87 0.82
C PRO A 168 -5.53 -3.23 0.65
N VAL A 169 -5.13 -4.36 1.23
CA VAL A 169 -3.79 -4.91 1.05
C VAL A 169 -3.76 -5.76 -0.21
N ASN A 170 -2.86 -5.44 -1.13
CA ASN A 170 -2.67 -6.23 -2.34
C ASN A 170 -1.89 -7.52 -2.03
N VAL A 171 -2.56 -8.66 -1.98
CA VAL A 171 -1.91 -9.96 -1.76
C VAL A 171 -1.25 -10.42 -3.06
N VAL A 172 0.08 -10.58 -3.03
CA VAL A 172 0.90 -10.98 -4.18
C VAL A 172 0.98 -12.51 -4.27
N GLY A 173 0.74 -13.08 -5.44
CA GLY A 173 0.88 -14.52 -5.70
C GLY A 173 -0.17 -15.07 -6.67
N ASP A 174 0.00 -16.33 -7.07
CA ASP A 174 -0.78 -16.95 -8.17
C ASP A 174 -2.12 -17.58 -7.71
N GLY A 175 -2.59 -17.28 -6.50
CA GLY A 175 -3.80 -17.87 -5.93
C GLY A 175 -4.64 -16.90 -5.10
N GLU A 176 -5.96 -17.08 -5.12
CA GLU A 176 -6.86 -16.37 -4.21
C GLU A 176 -6.54 -16.78 -2.77
N MET A 177 -6.25 -15.79 -1.93
CA MET A 177 -6.07 -16.00 -0.49
C MET A 177 -7.38 -16.51 0.10
N ARG A 178 -7.35 -17.68 0.74
CA ARG A 178 -8.50 -18.26 1.46
C ARG A 178 -8.01 -19.05 2.67
N PHE A 179 -8.15 -18.49 3.85
CA PHE A 179 -7.75 -19.14 5.10
C PHE A 179 -8.90 -19.14 6.10
N ALA A 180 -9.15 -20.29 6.73
CA ALA A 180 -9.95 -20.32 7.94
C ALA A 180 -9.03 -20.00 9.12
N ALA A 181 -9.20 -18.83 9.74
CA ALA A 181 -8.42 -18.40 10.88
C ALA A 181 -9.30 -18.04 12.06
N LYS A 182 -8.77 -18.19 13.26
CA LYS A 182 -9.43 -17.78 14.52
C LYS A 182 -8.72 -16.60 15.19
N HIS A 183 -7.56 -16.21 14.69
CA HIS A 183 -6.74 -15.15 15.26
C HIS A 183 -5.73 -14.64 14.24
N LEU A 184 -5.42 -13.34 14.28
CA LEU A 184 -4.31 -12.73 13.56
C LEU A 184 -3.22 -12.28 14.53
N ARG A 185 -1.97 -12.37 14.11
CA ARG A 185 -0.82 -11.77 14.75
C ARG A 185 -0.23 -10.75 13.81
N VAL A 186 0.04 -9.56 14.31
CA VAL A 186 0.55 -8.46 13.49
C VAL A 186 1.73 -7.85 14.20
N SER A 187 2.89 -7.83 13.56
CA SER A 187 4.09 -7.25 14.16
C SER A 187 4.10 -5.73 14.06
N SER A 188 4.89 -5.09 14.91
CA SER A 188 5.34 -3.71 14.69
C SER A 188 6.09 -3.59 13.38
N LEU A 189 6.14 -2.37 12.85
CA LEU A 189 6.89 -2.06 11.64
C LEU A 189 8.40 -2.20 11.86
N VAL A 190 9.11 -2.59 10.81
CA VAL A 190 10.57 -2.70 10.72
C VAL A 190 11.08 -2.12 9.38
N SER A 191 12.38 -1.84 9.29
CA SER A 191 12.96 -1.19 8.09
C SER A 191 13.24 -2.20 6.99
N THR A 192 13.47 -3.46 7.38
CA THR A 192 13.85 -4.53 6.47
C THR A 192 13.06 -5.81 6.81
N PRO A 193 12.69 -6.61 5.81
CA PRO A 193 11.89 -7.82 6.05
C PRO A 193 12.65 -8.87 6.89
N GLU A 194 13.98 -8.88 6.88
CA GLU A 194 14.82 -9.81 7.65
C GLU A 194 14.69 -9.62 9.17
N GLU A 195 14.24 -8.45 9.63
CA GLU A 195 14.00 -8.15 11.04
C GLU A 195 12.73 -8.83 11.59
N LEU A 196 11.92 -9.43 10.73
CA LEU A 196 10.66 -10.11 11.11
C LEU A 196 10.87 -11.53 11.65
N GLY A 197 12.05 -12.14 11.43
CA GLY A 197 12.43 -13.45 11.99
C GLY A 197 12.01 -14.64 11.14
#